data_AF-A0A238JYF3-F1
#
_entry.id   AF-A0A238JYF3-F1
#
_cell.length_a   1.000
_cell.length_b   1.000
_cell.length_c   1.000
_cell.angle_alpha   90.00
_cell.angle_beta   90.00
_cell.angle_gamma   90.00
#
_symmetry.space_group_name_H-M   'P 1'
#
loop_
_entity.id
_entity.type
_entity.pdbx_description
1 polymer ?
#
loop_
_entity_poly.entity_id
_entity_poly.type
_entity_poly.pdbx_seq_one_letter_code
_entity_poly.pdbx_strand_id
1 'polypeptide(L)'
;MRGRMSRSGRNMSERVSCSQSGAGRREKSCTGFQVFWAGFRFLLGRREKIFTANRVEAQDLARARFADMLRHPFPDASDREIARSWAPRLGVSDKTIQNWLACSHSASIEDIFIVGAAHGVWTTMQILVGESTREEYMEKMGQK
;
A
#
# COMPACT_ATOMS: atom_id res chain seq x y z
N MET A 1 -57.75 20.99 16.32
CA MET A 1 -58.23 22.27 15.75
C MET A 1 -57.04 23.20 15.55
N ARG A 2 -56.91 23.75 14.33
CA ARG A 2 -56.43 25.11 13.94
C ARG A 2 -55.23 25.69 14.74
N GLY A 3 -54.08 26.04 14.19
CA GLY A 3 -53.79 26.60 12.86
C GLY A 3 -53.31 28.06 12.99
N ARG A 4 -52.13 28.37 12.44
CA ARG A 4 -51.66 29.66 11.83
C ARG A 4 -50.13 29.56 11.67
N MET A 5 -49.54 29.35 10.50
CA MET A 5 -49.53 30.11 9.24
C MET A 5 -49.14 31.58 9.36
N SER A 6 -48.17 31.92 8.48
CA SER A 6 -47.95 33.19 7.78
C SER A 6 -47.18 34.28 8.54
N ARG A 7 -46.24 35.03 7.93
CA ARG A 7 -46.11 35.38 6.50
C ARG A 7 -44.82 36.16 6.22
N SER A 8 -44.54 36.27 4.92
CA SER A 8 -43.91 37.40 4.20
C SER A 8 -42.39 37.54 4.34
N GLY A 9 -41.57 37.58 3.28
CA GLY A 9 -41.83 37.81 1.86
C GLY A 9 -41.53 39.26 1.46
N ARG A 10 -40.46 39.45 0.67
CA ARG A 10 -40.23 40.44 -0.42
C ARG A 10 -38.74 40.36 -0.84
N ASN A 11 -38.37 39.94 -2.06
CA ASN A 11 -38.42 40.65 -3.36
C ASN A 11 -37.70 42.03 -3.30
N MET A 12 -36.88 42.49 -4.25
CA MET A 12 -36.49 42.11 -5.62
C MET A 12 -35.67 43.31 -6.15
N SER A 13 -34.73 43.09 -7.08
CA SER A 13 -34.22 44.11 -8.04
C SER A 13 -33.46 45.34 -7.47
N GLU A 14 -32.52 46.02 -8.11
CA GLU A 14 -32.03 46.05 -9.49
C GLU A 14 -30.74 46.90 -9.55
N ARG A 15 -29.85 46.53 -10.50
CA ARG A 15 -28.99 47.37 -11.37
C ARG A 15 -27.96 48.35 -10.79
N VAL A 16 -26.73 48.25 -11.33
CA VAL A 16 -26.01 49.18 -12.25
C VAL A 16 -24.63 48.53 -12.47
N SER A 17 -24.27 47.87 -13.59
CA SER A 17 -23.97 48.27 -14.98
C SER A 17 -22.79 49.24 -15.21
N CYS A 18 -21.81 48.78 -16.02
CA CYS A 18 -20.74 49.48 -16.75
C CYS A 18 -19.64 50.19 -15.91
N SER A 19 -18.34 50.19 -16.23
CA SER A 19 -17.69 50.20 -17.55
C SER A 19 -16.16 49.94 -17.43
N GLN A 20 -15.65 49.11 -18.35
CA GLN A 20 -14.41 49.24 -19.14
C GLN A 20 -12.98 49.08 -18.56
N SER A 21 -12.30 48.12 -19.20
CA SER A 21 -11.02 48.25 -19.93
C SER A 21 -9.69 48.21 -19.16
N GLY A 22 -9.00 47.08 -19.31
CA GLY A 22 -7.57 46.94 -19.09
C GLY A 22 -7.04 45.75 -19.90
N ALA A 23 -6.63 46.00 -21.15
CA ALA A 23 -5.92 45.03 -21.98
C ALA A 23 -4.52 44.77 -21.40
N GLY A 24 -4.16 43.51 -21.17
CA GLY A 24 -2.89 43.17 -20.54
C GLY A 24 -2.54 41.67 -20.52
N ARG A 25 -2.44 41.08 -21.71
CA ARG A 25 -1.52 39.99 -22.11
C ARG A 25 -0.76 39.27 -20.97
N ARG A 26 -1.12 38.01 -20.68
CA ARG A 26 -0.20 36.83 -20.59
C ARG A 26 -0.98 35.56 -20.25
N GLU A 27 -1.26 34.78 -21.29
CA GLU A 27 -1.51 33.35 -21.16
C GLU A 27 -0.31 32.70 -20.47
N LYS A 28 -0.56 31.98 -19.38
CA LYS A 28 0.32 30.91 -18.90
C LYS A 28 -0.51 29.63 -18.83
N SER A 29 -0.66 29.05 -20.01
CA SER A 29 -0.59 27.63 -20.30
C SER A 29 -0.66 26.67 -19.10
N CYS A 30 -1.82 26.04 -18.97
CA CYS A 30 -2.02 24.61 -18.73
C CYS A 30 -0.82 23.83 -18.16
N THR A 31 -0.66 23.86 -16.84
CA THR A 31 0.05 22.86 -16.02
C THR A 31 -0.75 21.55 -15.99
N GLY A 32 -1.02 20.96 -17.15
CA GLY A 32 -1.76 19.71 -17.29
C GLY A 32 -1.14 18.69 -18.26
N PHE A 33 -0.20 19.13 -19.11
CA PHE A 33 0.31 18.28 -20.20
C PHE A 33 1.59 17.50 -19.85
N GLN A 34 2.32 17.88 -18.79
CA GLN A 34 3.53 17.18 -18.37
C GLN A 34 3.27 15.88 -17.61
N VAL A 35 2.15 15.78 -16.87
CA VAL A 35 1.82 14.56 -16.10
C VAL A 35 1.29 13.46 -17.02
N PHE A 36 0.58 13.83 -18.09
CA PHE A 36 0.08 12.88 -19.08
C PHE A 36 1.21 12.19 -19.86
N TRP A 37 2.32 12.88 -20.10
CA TRP A 37 3.51 12.31 -20.76
C TRP A 37 4.36 11.40 -19.86
N ALA A 38 4.33 11.59 -18.53
CA ALA A 38 5.04 10.69 -17.61
C ALA A 38 4.40 9.29 -17.56
N GLY A 39 3.06 9.21 -17.55
CA GLY A 39 2.32 7.94 -17.65
C GLY A 39 2.44 7.28 -19.02
N PHE A 40 2.46 8.07 -20.10
CA PHE A 40 2.59 7.54 -21.46
C PHE A 40 4.02 7.06 -21.78
N ARG A 41 5.05 7.68 -21.19
CA ARG A 41 6.44 7.20 -21.26
C ARG A 41 6.69 5.95 -20.40
N PHE A 42 5.88 5.70 -19.38
CA PHE A 42 5.85 4.41 -18.67
C PHE A 42 5.19 3.31 -19.52
N LEU A 43 4.18 3.64 -20.33
CA LEU A 43 3.48 2.68 -21.21
C LEU A 43 4.21 2.37 -22.53
N LEU A 44 4.99 3.31 -23.08
CA LEU A 44 5.75 3.13 -24.33
C LEU A 44 7.25 2.89 -24.12
N GLY A 45 7.73 3.04 -22.89
CA GLY A 45 9.11 2.78 -22.52
C GLY A 45 9.36 1.29 -22.37
N ARG A 46 9.83 0.64 -23.44
CA ARG A 46 10.45 -0.68 -23.41
C ARG A 46 11.35 -0.87 -22.18
N ARG A 47 10.81 -1.46 -21.12
CA ARG A 47 11.52 -2.40 -20.26
C ARG A 47 10.83 -3.74 -20.44
N GLU A 48 11.14 -4.41 -21.54
CA GLU A 48 11.18 -5.87 -21.50
C GLU A 48 12.39 -6.28 -20.64
N LYS A 49 12.38 -5.93 -19.36
CA LYS A 49 12.98 -6.81 -18.38
C LYS A 49 11.95 -7.91 -18.28
N ILE A 50 12.12 -8.97 -19.07
CA ILE A 50 11.36 -10.20 -18.89
C ILE A 50 11.52 -10.51 -17.41
N PHE A 51 10.44 -10.35 -16.64
CA PHE A 51 10.42 -10.50 -15.19
C PHE A 51 10.45 -12.00 -14.93
N THR A 52 11.54 -12.65 -15.35
CA THR A 52 11.81 -14.06 -15.10
C THR A 52 12.30 -14.16 -13.67
N ALA A 53 11.48 -13.71 -12.73
CA ALA A 53 11.73 -13.91 -11.31
C ALA A 53 11.81 -15.41 -11.11
N ASN A 54 12.91 -15.89 -10.53
CA ASN A 54 13.00 -17.28 -10.14
C ASN A 54 11.95 -17.52 -9.06
N ARG A 55 10.83 -18.14 -9.45
CA ARG A 55 9.66 -18.30 -8.58
C ARG A 55 10.01 -19.08 -7.31
N VAL A 56 10.97 -20.00 -7.38
CA VAL A 56 11.42 -20.80 -6.24
C VAL A 56 12.15 -19.91 -5.23
N GLU A 57 13.16 -19.16 -5.68
CA GLU A 57 13.93 -18.24 -4.82
C GLU A 57 13.02 -17.15 -4.21
N ALA A 58 12.11 -16.60 -5.01
CA ALA A 58 11.15 -15.60 -4.51
C ALA A 58 10.20 -16.18 -3.45
N GLN A 59 9.79 -17.45 -3.59
CA GLN A 59 8.96 -18.12 -2.58
C GLN A 59 9.72 -18.38 -1.29
N ASP A 60 10.97 -18.83 -1.38
CA ASP A 60 11.79 -19.11 -0.20
C ASP A 60 12.10 -17.82 0.56
N LEU A 61 12.42 -16.74 -0.16
CA LEU A 61 12.60 -15.41 0.43
C LEU A 61 11.32 -14.92 1.12
N ALA A 62 10.15 -15.06 0.46
CA ALA A 62 8.88 -14.65 1.04
C ALA A 62 8.54 -15.42 2.33
N ARG A 63 8.82 -16.74 2.36
CA ARG A 63 8.61 -17.57 3.56
C ARG A 63 9.54 -17.16 4.69
N ALA A 64 10.82 -16.94 4.40
CA ALA A 64 11.80 -16.48 5.38
C ALA A 64 11.36 -15.15 6.02
N ARG A 65 10.97 -14.16 5.20
CA ARG A 65 10.50 -12.87 5.70
C ARG A 65 9.21 -12.97 6.51
N PHE A 66 8.31 -13.86 6.12
CA PHE A 66 7.10 -14.08 6.91
C PHE A 66 7.40 -14.73 8.26
N ALA A 67 8.32 -15.70 8.30
CA ALA A 67 8.79 -16.29 9.56
C ALA A 67 9.47 -15.24 10.46
N ASP A 68 10.29 -14.34 9.89
CA ASP A 68 10.89 -13.23 10.62
C ASP A 68 9.83 -12.30 11.24
N MET A 69 8.77 -11.99 10.48
CA MET A 69 7.65 -11.20 11.03
C MET A 69 6.97 -11.92 12.19
N LEU A 70 6.72 -13.23 12.09
CA LEU A 70 6.11 -13.98 13.18
C LEU A 70 6.98 -14.01 14.45
N ARG A 71 8.31 -14.04 14.30
CA ARG A 71 9.28 -14.06 15.41
C ARG A 71 9.57 -12.68 16.01
N HIS A 72 9.46 -11.61 15.23
CA HIS A 72 9.79 -10.24 15.67
C HIS A 72 9.18 -9.80 17.01
N PRO A 73 7.91 -10.08 17.35
CA PRO A 73 7.34 -9.64 18.62
C PRO A 73 7.76 -10.52 19.80
N PHE A 74 8.49 -11.61 19.56
CA PHE A 74 8.82 -12.65 20.53
C PHE A 74 10.29 -13.09 20.41
N PRO A 75 11.27 -12.20 20.68
CA PRO A 75 12.68 -12.46 20.44
C PRO A 75 13.23 -13.70 21.17
N ASP A 76 12.70 -14.01 22.36
CA ASP A 76 13.18 -15.11 23.21
C ASP A 76 12.21 -16.29 23.30
N ALA A 77 11.11 -16.28 22.53
CA ALA A 77 10.11 -17.34 22.60
C ALA A 77 10.47 -18.50 21.67
N SER A 78 10.11 -19.71 22.09
CA SER A 78 10.18 -20.88 21.21
C SER A 78 9.14 -20.81 20.09
N ASP A 79 9.43 -21.43 18.94
CA ASP A 79 8.47 -21.51 17.81
C ASP A 79 7.10 -22.07 18.24
N ARG A 80 7.05 -22.93 19.27
CA ARG A 80 5.80 -23.46 19.83
C ARG A 80 5.01 -22.43 20.64
N GLU A 81 5.68 -21.51 21.32
CA GLU A 81 5.04 -20.39 22.04
C GLU A 81 4.57 -19.31 21.08
N ILE A 82 5.36 -19.04 20.04
CA ILE A 82 5.00 -18.14 18.94
C ILE A 82 3.74 -18.66 18.24
N ALA A 83 3.71 -19.96 17.91
CA ALA A 83 2.55 -20.60 17.30
C ALA A 83 1.27 -20.46 18.15
N ARG A 84 1.35 -20.77 19.44
CA ARG A 84 0.23 -20.62 20.39
C ARG A 84 -0.27 -19.18 20.49
N SER A 85 0.62 -18.20 20.31
CA SER A 85 0.28 -16.78 20.40
C SER A 85 -0.42 -16.25 19.14
N TRP A 86 0.01 -16.71 17.96
CA TRP A 86 -0.52 -16.25 16.67
C TRP A 86 -1.75 -17.02 16.18
N ALA A 87 -1.82 -18.33 16.44
CA ALA A 87 -2.91 -19.21 16.00
C ALA A 87 -4.32 -18.63 16.28
N PRO A 88 -4.66 -18.15 17.50
CA PRO A 88 -5.99 -17.59 17.76
C PRO A 88 -6.25 -16.26 17.06
N ARG A 89 -5.21 -15.47 16.75
CA ARG A 89 -5.35 -14.17 16.05
C ARG A 89 -5.61 -14.34 14.56
N LEU A 90 -5.05 -15.39 13.99
CA LEU A 90 -5.15 -15.72 12.57
C LEU A 90 -6.26 -16.73 12.28
N GLY A 91 -6.88 -17.32 13.30
CA GLY A 91 -7.92 -18.33 13.12
C GLY A 91 -7.42 -19.63 12.48
N VAL A 92 -6.13 -19.93 12.64
CA VAL A 92 -5.48 -21.13 12.08
C VAL A 92 -4.94 -22.04 13.20
N SER A 93 -4.55 -23.27 12.86
CA SER A 93 -3.97 -24.20 13.84
C SER A 93 -2.52 -23.84 14.19
N ASP A 94 -2.08 -24.19 15.42
CA ASP A 94 -0.67 -24.07 15.83
C ASP A 94 0.29 -24.74 14.84
N LYS A 95 -0.12 -25.89 14.27
CA LYS A 95 0.67 -26.63 13.29
C LYS A 95 0.88 -25.82 12.01
N THR A 96 -0.13 -25.06 11.58
CA THR A 96 -0.01 -24.16 10.42
C THR A 96 1.05 -23.09 10.68
N ILE A 97 1.03 -22.46 11.86
CA ILE A 97 2.05 -21.46 12.22
C ILE A 97 3.44 -22.08 12.28
N GLN A 98 3.59 -23.26 12.89
CA GLN A 98 4.87 -23.97 12.95
C GLN A 98 5.40 -24.31 11.55
N ASN A 99 4.52 -24.70 10.62
CA ASN A 99 4.90 -24.95 9.24
C ASN A 99 5.40 -23.69 8.53
N TRP A 100 4.81 -22.52 8.82
CA TRP A 100 5.28 -21.22 8.32
C TRP A 100 6.62 -20.81 8.94
N LEU A 101 6.79 -20.98 10.25
CA LEU A 101 8.06 -20.73 10.96
C LEU A 101 9.20 -21.61 10.46
N ALA A 102 8.90 -22.84 10.05
CA ALA A 102 9.83 -23.77 9.42
C ALA A 102 10.01 -23.52 7.91
N CYS A 103 9.41 -22.47 7.33
CA CYS A 103 9.44 -22.14 5.91
C CYS A 103 8.99 -23.29 4.97
N SER A 104 8.19 -24.24 5.48
CA SER A 104 7.73 -25.39 4.70
C SER A 104 6.52 -25.07 3.82
N HIS A 105 5.72 -24.10 4.24
CA HIS A 105 4.49 -23.68 3.55
C HIS A 105 4.48 -22.16 3.42
N SER A 106 3.80 -21.67 2.39
CA SER A 106 3.57 -20.23 2.21
C SER A 106 2.29 -19.83 2.95
N ALA A 107 2.34 -18.66 3.60
CA ALA A 107 1.14 -18.02 4.13
C ALA A 107 0.33 -17.36 3.01
N SER A 108 -0.96 -17.15 3.24
CA SER A 108 -1.76 -16.36 2.31
C SER A 108 -1.40 -14.88 2.40
N ILE A 109 -1.76 -14.10 1.38
CA ILE A 109 -1.55 -12.65 1.43
C ILE A 109 -2.34 -11.98 2.56
N GLU A 110 -3.49 -12.56 2.93
CA GLU A 110 -4.32 -12.09 4.02
C GLU A 110 -3.62 -12.28 5.37
N ASP A 111 -3.05 -13.46 5.62
CA ASP A 111 -2.27 -13.75 6.83
C ASP A 111 -1.08 -12.79 6.96
N ILE A 112 -0.37 -12.56 5.85
CA ILE A 112 0.73 -11.60 5.77
C ILE A 112 0.26 -10.19 6.18
N PHE A 113 -0.90 -9.78 5.68
CA PHE A 113 -1.47 -8.47 5.99
C PHE A 113 -1.89 -8.34 7.45
N ILE A 114 -2.50 -9.37 8.02
CA ILE A 114 -2.94 -9.36 9.43
C ILE A 114 -1.72 -9.28 10.36
N VAL A 115 -0.69 -10.11 10.12
CA VAL A 115 0.56 -10.07 10.89
C VAL A 115 1.24 -8.71 10.70
N GLY A 116 1.37 -8.21 9.47
CA GLY A 116 1.96 -6.91 9.19
C GLY A 116 1.22 -5.76 9.90
N ALA A 117 -0.11 -5.76 9.86
CA ALA A 117 -0.92 -4.74 10.54
C ALA A 117 -0.71 -4.74 12.06
N ALA A 118 -0.46 -5.90 12.68
CA ALA A 118 -0.14 -6.00 14.10
C ALA A 118 1.25 -5.42 14.46
N HIS A 119 2.18 -5.36 13.51
CA HIS A 119 3.50 -4.74 13.69
C HIS A 119 3.53 -3.25 13.38
N GLY A 120 2.58 -2.78 12.56
CA GLY A 120 2.59 -1.44 11.96
C GLY A 120 3.43 -1.39 10.69
N VAL A 121 2.96 -0.57 9.72
CA VAL A 121 3.48 -0.53 8.34
C VAL A 121 5.00 -0.36 8.26
N TRP A 122 5.57 0.52 9.10
CA TRP A 122 7.00 0.81 9.07
C TRP A 122 7.84 -0.42 9.47
N THR A 123 7.52 -1.04 10.59
CA THR A 123 8.18 -2.25 11.10
C THR A 123 8.05 -3.40 10.11
N THR A 124 6.85 -3.61 9.55
CA THR A 124 6.61 -4.62 8.52
C THR A 124 7.52 -4.42 7.31
N MET A 125 7.63 -3.18 6.80
CA MET A 125 8.50 -2.90 5.66
C MET A 125 9.98 -3.10 6.00
N GLN A 126 10.42 -2.71 7.20
CA GLN A 126 11.79 -2.97 7.64
C GLN A 126 12.10 -4.47 7.67
N ILE A 127 11.19 -5.31 8.15
CA ILE A 127 11.39 -6.77 8.18
C ILE A 127 11.39 -7.36 6.77
N LEU A 128 10.43 -6.95 5.92
CA LEU A 128 10.33 -7.46 4.54
C LEU A 128 11.56 -7.11 3.70
N VAL A 129 12.05 -5.87 3.81
CA VAL A 129 13.27 -5.42 3.11
C VAL A 129 14.51 -6.05 3.76
N GLY A 130 14.55 -6.11 5.10
CA GLY A 130 15.73 -6.46 5.88
C GLY A 130 16.83 -5.41 5.76
N GLU A 131 18.09 -5.81 5.92
CA GLU A 131 19.26 -4.93 5.75
C GLU A 131 19.77 -4.85 4.31
N SER A 132 19.15 -5.58 3.38
CA SER A 132 19.59 -5.68 2.00
C SER A 132 19.44 -4.34 1.28
N THR A 133 20.43 -3.96 0.49
CA THR A 133 20.26 -2.87 -0.49
C THR A 133 19.28 -3.31 -1.57
N ARG A 134 18.69 -2.34 -2.29
CA ARG A 134 17.75 -2.62 -3.39
C ARG A 134 18.40 -3.56 -4.42
N GLU A 135 19.65 -3.32 -4.74
CA GLU A 135 20.44 -4.06 -5.73
C GLU A 135 20.61 -5.52 -5.29
N GLU A 136 20.95 -5.76 -4.03
CA GLU A 136 21.10 -7.10 -3.45
C GLU A 136 19.75 -7.86 -3.41
N TYR A 137 18.66 -7.14 -3.10
CA TYR A 137 17.32 -7.74 -3.09
C TYR A 137 16.87 -8.17 -4.50
N MET A 138 17.17 -7.36 -5.52
CA MET A 138 16.85 -7.67 -6.91
C MET A 138 17.71 -8.83 -7.43
N GLU A 139 18.98 -8.91 -7.03
CA GLU A 139 19.87 -10.03 -7.34
C GLU A 139 19.36 -11.34 -6.72
N LYS A 140 18.95 -11.32 -5.44
CA LYS A 140 18.34 -12.48 -4.76
C LYS A 140 17.01 -12.94 -5.37
N MET A 141 16.34 -12.08 -6.11
CA MET A 141 15.11 -12.42 -6.86
C MET A 141 15.40 -12.88 -8.30
N GLY A 142 16.68 -13.08 -8.65
CA GLY A 142 17.13 -13.54 -9.96
C GLY A 142 17.07 -12.45 -11.03
N GLN A 143 16.99 -11.17 -10.65
CA GLN A 143 16.94 -10.06 -11.60
C GLN A 143 18.31 -9.42 -11.78
N LYS A 144 18.99 -9.74 -12.89
CA LYS A 144 20.14 -8.97 -13.39
C LYS A 144 19.66 -7.83 -14.32
#